data_AF-A0AAJ0C2N1-F1
#
_entry.id   AF-A0AAJ0C2N1-F1
#
_cell.length_a   1.000
_cell.length_b   1.000
_cell.length_c   1.000
_cell.angle_alpha   90.00
_cell.angle_beta   90.00
_cell.angle_gamma   90.00
#
_symmetry.space_group_name_H-M   'P 1'
#
loop_
_entity.id
_entity.type
_entity.pdbx_description
1 polymer ?
#
loop_
_entity_poly.entity_id
_entity_poly.type
_entity_poly.pdbx_seq_one_letter_code
_entity_poly.pdbx_strand_id
1 'polypeptide(L)'
;MTPPQALFHTLLRPSVLQILRAMGYHSAKPTVLDSLTDLAARYLSELCHMTALYAAHNGSDSAAGPDVVDVRMALQYMGALLPERAEEEQEFLGVEDTRGADEFVAWARGPVNKEIKRVALDGVEDATDYLNG
;
A
#
# COMPACT_ATOMS: atom_id res chain seq x y z
N MET A 1 14.76 -16.98 11.65
CA MET A 1 14.29 -17.87 10.58
C MET A 1 13.53 -16.99 9.60
N THR A 2 14.07 -16.73 8.42
CA THR A 2 13.37 -15.98 7.38
C THR A 2 12.14 -16.79 7.00
N PRO A 3 10.92 -16.25 7.10
CA PRO A 3 9.74 -17.03 6.74
C PRO A 3 9.81 -17.38 5.25
N PRO A 4 9.28 -18.55 4.84
CA PRO A 4 9.38 -18.98 3.45
C PRO A 4 8.68 -17.95 2.55
N GLN A 5 9.41 -17.31 1.63
CA GLN A 5 8.88 -16.31 0.70
C GLN A 5 7.64 -16.81 -0.05
N ALA A 6 7.59 -18.11 -0.33
CA ALA A 6 6.44 -18.77 -0.95
C ALA A 6 5.15 -18.64 -0.12
N LEU A 7 5.22 -18.66 1.22
CA LEU A 7 4.06 -18.51 2.10
C LEU A 7 3.48 -17.09 2.05
N PHE A 8 4.32 -16.06 2.09
CA PHE A 8 3.85 -14.68 2.00
C PHE A 8 3.29 -14.36 0.61
N HIS A 9 3.91 -14.87 -0.45
CA HIS A 9 3.39 -14.74 -1.80
C HIS A 9 2.01 -15.41 -1.94
N THR A 10 1.83 -16.61 -1.37
CA THR A 10 0.55 -17.32 -1.39
C THR A 10 -0.54 -16.64 -0.58
N LEU A 11 -0.20 -15.93 0.51
CA LEU A 11 -1.17 -15.12 1.27
C LEU A 11 -1.49 -13.77 0.59
N LEU A 12 -0.54 -13.20 -0.16
CA LEU A 12 -0.74 -11.94 -0.87
C LEU A 12 -1.63 -12.12 -2.11
N ARG A 13 -1.56 -13.27 -2.77
CA ARG A 13 -2.35 -13.59 -3.98
C ARG A 13 -3.87 -13.45 -3.78
N PRO A 14 -4.50 -13.99 -2.71
CA PRO A 14 -5.90 -13.72 -2.38
C PRO A 14 -6.22 -12.23 -2.19
N SER A 15 -5.31 -11.48 -1.54
CA SER A 15 -5.50 -10.04 -1.29
C SER A 15 -5.49 -9.24 -2.60
N VAL A 16 -4.57 -9.55 -3.52
CA VAL A 16 -4.54 -8.93 -4.86
C VAL A 16 -5.82 -9.25 -5.64
N LEU A 17 -6.32 -10.49 -5.53
CA LEU A 17 -7.58 -10.88 -6.18
C LEU A 17 -8.78 -10.11 -5.62
N GLN A 18 -8.85 -9.90 -4.30
CA GLN A 18 -9.91 -9.11 -3.66
C GLN A 18 -9.87 -7.65 -4.11
N ILE A 19 -8.68 -7.06 -4.22
CA ILE A 19 -8.49 -5.69 -4.74
C ILE A 19 -9.02 -5.61 -6.18
N LEU A 20 -8.63 -6.55 -7.04
CA LEU A 20 -9.11 -6.57 -8.44
C LEU A 20 -10.64 -6.70 -8.53
N ARG A 21 -11.24 -7.56 -7.71
CA ARG A 21 -12.72 -7.70 -7.66
C ARG A 21 -13.41 -6.43 -7.20
N ALA A 22 -12.89 -5.76 -6.16
CA ALA A 22 -13.45 -4.51 -5.67
C ALA A 22 -13.37 -3.38 -6.70
N MET A 23 -12.39 -3.43 -7.60
CA MET A 23 -12.27 -2.52 -8.76
C MET A 23 -13.19 -2.89 -9.93
N GLY A 24 -13.94 -3.99 -9.84
CA GLY A 24 -14.85 -4.46 -10.90
C GLY A 24 -14.24 -5.45 -11.90
N TYR A 25 -13.05 -5.98 -11.64
CA TYR A 25 -12.48 -7.04 -12.49
C TYR A 25 -13.06 -8.41 -12.10
N HIS A 26 -13.85 -8.99 -13.01
CA HIS A 26 -14.52 -10.28 -12.78
C HIS A 26 -13.73 -11.50 -13.28
N SER A 27 -12.70 -11.30 -14.11
CA SER A 27 -11.80 -12.36 -14.53
C SER A 27 -10.38 -11.83 -14.81
N ALA A 28 -9.37 -12.65 -14.52
CA ALA A 28 -7.98 -12.36 -14.83
C ALA A 28 -7.26 -13.68 -15.15
N LYS A 29 -6.29 -13.64 -16.08
CA LYS A 29 -5.43 -14.80 -16.35
C LYS A 29 -4.56 -15.08 -15.11
N PRO A 30 -4.32 -16.36 -14.73
CA PRO A 30 -3.46 -16.69 -13.59
C PRO A 30 -2.09 -16.02 -13.64
N THR A 31 -1.49 -15.93 -14.84
CA THR A 31 -0.20 -15.27 -15.05
C THR A 31 -0.19 -13.77 -14.71
N VAL A 32 -1.30 -13.07 -14.95
CA VAL A 32 -1.45 -11.65 -14.59
C VAL A 32 -1.53 -11.51 -13.08
N LEU A 33 -2.30 -12.38 -12.42
CA LEU A 33 -2.42 -12.38 -10.96
C LEU A 33 -1.07 -12.65 -10.29
N ASP A 34 -0.30 -13.62 -10.81
CA ASP A 34 1.05 -13.91 -10.30
C ASP A 34 2.01 -12.75 -10.52
N SER A 35 1.96 -12.09 -11.68
CA SER A 35 2.80 -10.92 -11.97
C SER A 35 2.46 -9.73 -11.07
N LEU A 36 1.16 -9.48 -10.82
CA LEU A 36 0.73 -8.42 -9.91
C LEU A 36 1.07 -8.76 -8.45
N THR A 37 1.01 -10.03 -8.06
CA THR A 37 1.39 -10.47 -6.71
C THR A 37 2.89 -10.28 -6.49
N ASP A 38 3.73 -10.64 -7.47
CA ASP A 38 5.17 -10.40 -7.42
C ASP A 38 5.49 -8.89 -7.36
N LEU A 39 4.82 -8.09 -8.20
CA LEU A 39 5.00 -6.63 -8.19
C LEU A 39 4.60 -6.02 -6.84
N ALA A 40 3.47 -6.43 -6.27
CA ALA A 40 3.02 -5.97 -4.97
C ALA A 40 4.02 -6.34 -3.86
N ALA A 41 4.58 -7.56 -3.89
CA ALA A 41 5.60 -7.97 -2.93
C ALA A 41 6.88 -7.13 -3.02
N ARG A 42 7.34 -6.85 -4.24
CA ARG A 42 8.51 -5.98 -4.49
C ARG A 42 8.25 -4.55 -4.05
N TYR A 43 7.08 -4.00 -4.36
CA TYR A 43 6.69 -2.65 -3.95
C TYR A 43 6.66 -2.51 -2.42
N LEU A 44 6.04 -3.47 -1.71
CA LEU A 44 6.01 -3.46 -0.24
C LEU A 44 7.41 -3.59 0.36
N SER A 45 8.29 -4.39 -0.25
CA SER A 45 9.67 -4.52 0.21
C SER A 45 10.45 -3.23 0.04
N GLU A 46 10.29 -2.55 -1.11
CA GLU A 46 10.93 -1.26 -1.38
C GLU A 46 10.38 -0.16 -0.46
N LEU A 47 9.07 -0.15 -0.22
CA LEU A 47 8.45 0.80 0.71
C LEU A 47 9.02 0.65 2.13
N CYS A 48 9.19 -0.58 2.61
CA CYS A 48 9.84 -0.85 3.89
C CYS A 48 11.30 -0.38 3.92
N HIS A 49 12.05 -0.58 2.83
CA HIS A 49 13.43 -0.12 2.71
C HIS A 49 13.49 1.41 2.78
N MET A 50 12.70 2.11 1.99
CA MET A 50 12.65 3.57 1.99
C MET A 50 12.21 4.12 3.36
N THR A 51 11.23 3.49 4.01
CA THR A 51 10.80 3.86 5.37
C THR A 51 11.96 3.75 6.36
N ALA A 52 12.74 2.66 6.31
CA ALA A 52 13.90 2.49 7.18
C ALA A 52 15.01 3.51 6.88
N LEU A 53 15.19 3.89 5.61
CA LEU A 53 16.13 4.92 5.20
C LEU A 53 15.73 6.30 5.77
N TYR A 54 14.48 6.70 5.63
CA TYR A 54 13.99 7.98 6.19
C TYR A 54 14.06 8.00 7.72
N ALA A 55 13.72 6.91 8.38
CA ALA A 55 13.87 6.78 9.84
C ALA A 55 15.33 6.96 10.30
N ALA A 56 16.30 6.45 9.52
CA ALA A 56 17.72 6.64 9.81
C ALA A 56 18.19 8.10 9.61
N HIS A 57 17.57 8.85 8.69
CA HIS A 57 17.91 10.23 8.39
C HIS A 57 17.24 11.25 9.31
N ASN A 58 15.98 11.03 9.71
CA ASN A 58 15.19 11.97 10.49
C ASN A 58 15.58 12.03 11.98
N GLY A 59 16.32 11.04 12.48
CA GLY A 59 17.08 11.18 13.74
C GLY A 59 16.25 11.32 15.02
N SER A 60 15.03 10.77 15.08
CA SER A 60 14.37 10.54 16.38
C SER A 60 14.88 9.22 16.96
N ASP A 61 15.63 9.31 18.06
CA ASP A 61 16.08 8.22 18.94
C ASP A 61 15.98 6.82 18.30
N SER A 62 17.03 6.40 17.58
CA SER A 62 17.06 5.20 16.72
C SER A 62 16.69 3.88 17.44
N ALA A 63 16.50 3.92 18.75
CA ALA A 63 15.94 2.84 19.56
C ALA A 63 14.41 2.64 19.39
N ALA A 64 13.67 3.65 18.94
CA ALA A 64 12.20 3.60 18.82
C ALA A 64 11.69 2.95 17.52
N GLY A 65 12.54 2.85 16.49
CA GLY A 65 12.14 2.37 15.16
C GLY A 65 11.46 3.45 14.31
N PRO A 66 10.95 3.08 13.11
CA PRO A 66 10.31 4.04 12.20
C PRO A 66 9.00 4.62 12.74
N ASP A 67 8.76 5.91 12.51
CA ASP A 67 7.51 6.60 12.83
C ASP A 67 6.62 6.80 11.59
N VAL A 68 5.37 7.22 11.81
CA VAL A 68 4.39 7.52 10.75
C VAL A 68 4.90 8.58 9.76
N VAL A 69 5.76 9.50 10.21
CA VAL A 69 6.41 10.51 9.37
C VAL A 69 7.32 9.83 8.34
N ASP A 70 8.11 8.84 8.74
CA ASP A 70 9.02 8.12 7.84
C ASP A 70 8.24 7.31 6.80
N VAL A 71 7.14 6.68 7.21
CA VAL A 71 6.24 5.96 6.31
C VAL A 71 5.61 6.92 5.29
N ARG A 72 5.16 8.09 5.74
CA ARG A 72 4.59 9.11 4.86
C ARG A 72 5.63 9.60 3.84
N MET A 73 6.85 9.90 4.26
CA MET A 73 7.93 10.31 3.36
C MET A 73 8.26 9.22 2.33
N ALA A 74 8.32 7.97 2.76
CA ALA A 74 8.50 6.83 1.85
C ALA A 74 7.36 6.72 0.83
N LEU A 75 6.11 6.91 1.25
CA LEU A 75 4.96 6.89 0.35
C LEU A 75 4.96 8.07 -0.64
N GLN A 76 5.40 9.26 -0.24
CA GLN A 76 5.59 10.41 -1.13
C GLN A 76 6.66 10.12 -2.18
N TYR A 77 7.84 9.65 -1.74
CA TYR A 77 8.94 9.29 -2.64
C TYR A 77 8.55 8.21 -3.67
N MET A 78 7.75 7.23 -3.25
CA MET A 78 7.25 6.17 -4.13
C MET A 78 6.07 6.63 -5.02
N GLY A 79 5.68 7.91 -4.96
CA GLY A 79 4.62 8.50 -5.77
C GLY A 79 3.19 8.11 -5.34
N ALA A 80 3.02 7.55 -4.15
CA ALA A 80 1.72 7.11 -3.64
C ALA A 80 0.89 8.26 -3.02
N LEU A 81 1.54 9.35 -2.59
CA LEU A 81 0.90 10.52 -1.97
C LEU A 81 1.14 11.78 -2.80
N LEU A 82 0.49 11.85 -3.97
CA LEU A 82 0.48 13.03 -4.83
C LEU A 82 -0.84 13.81 -4.65
N PRO A 83 -0.87 15.14 -4.91
CA PRO A 83 0.22 15.99 -5.38
C PRO A 83 1.17 16.45 -4.25
N GLU A 84 2.43 16.71 -4.60
CA GLU A 84 3.42 17.37 -3.74
C GLU A 84 3.94 18.68 -4.37
N ARG A 85 4.27 19.65 -3.53
CA ARG A 85 5.10 20.81 -3.88
C ARG A 85 6.56 20.38 -3.99
N ALA A 86 7.29 21.04 -4.89
CA ALA A 86 8.73 20.88 -4.95
C ALA A 86 9.37 21.21 -3.59
N GLU A 87 10.43 20.48 -3.22
CA GLU A 87 11.13 20.64 -1.95
C GLU A 87 11.57 22.09 -1.73
N GLU A 88 12.09 22.76 -2.78
CA GLU A 88 12.55 24.15 -2.68
C GLU A 88 11.40 25.13 -2.39
N GLU A 89 10.19 24.83 -2.89
CA GLU A 89 9.01 25.64 -2.61
C GLU A 89 8.55 25.48 -1.16
N GLN A 90 8.61 24.25 -0.63
CA GLN A 90 8.28 23.97 0.77
C GLN A 90 9.29 24.63 1.72
N GLU A 91 10.58 24.58 1.41
CA GLU A 91 11.64 25.27 2.14
C GLU A 91 11.46 26.79 2.12
N PHE A 92 11.17 27.38 0.95
CA PHE A 92 10.95 28.81 0.80
C PHE A 92 9.74 29.31 1.61
N LEU A 93 8.64 28.54 1.61
CA LEU A 93 7.44 28.89 2.36
C LEU A 93 7.53 28.53 3.85
N GLY A 94 8.46 27.65 4.23
CA GLY A 94 8.58 27.11 5.58
C GLY A 94 7.37 26.26 5.99
N VAL A 95 6.65 25.68 5.02
CA VAL A 95 5.42 24.90 5.25
C VAL A 95 5.53 23.57 4.52
N GLU A 96 5.41 22.48 5.27
CA GLU A 96 5.34 21.12 4.75
C GLU A 96 4.05 20.92 3.95
N ASP A 97 4.16 20.33 2.76
CA ASP A 97 3.02 19.99 1.92
C ASP A 97 2.44 18.62 2.28
N THR A 98 1.27 18.65 2.93
CA THR A 98 0.55 17.45 3.37
C THR A 98 -0.62 17.08 2.46
N ARG A 99 -0.88 17.81 1.35
CA ARG A 99 -2.11 17.67 0.57
C ARG A 99 -2.33 16.24 0.06
N GLY A 100 -1.30 15.57 -0.47
CA GLY A 100 -1.40 14.17 -0.88
C GLY A 100 -1.76 13.23 0.27
N ALA A 101 -1.24 13.48 1.48
CA ALA A 101 -1.62 12.73 2.67
C ALA A 101 -3.05 13.04 3.13
N ASP A 102 -3.46 14.31 3.08
CA ASP A 102 -4.81 14.75 3.42
C ASP A 102 -5.85 14.15 2.47
N GLU A 103 -5.56 14.11 1.16
CA GLU A 103 -6.38 13.45 0.14
C GLU A 103 -6.47 11.95 0.38
N PHE A 104 -5.35 11.29 0.72
CA PHE A 104 -5.35 9.89 1.09
C PHE A 104 -6.22 9.62 2.32
N VAL A 105 -6.12 10.44 3.37
CA VAL A 105 -6.96 10.31 4.58
C VAL A 105 -8.44 10.53 4.23
N ALA A 106 -8.75 11.53 3.39
CA ALA A 106 -10.11 11.81 2.93
C ALA A 106 -10.68 10.63 2.13
N TRP A 107 -9.90 10.03 1.23
CA TRP A 107 -10.28 8.81 0.52
C TRP A 107 -10.49 7.64 1.48
N ALA A 108 -9.54 7.40 2.40
CA ALA A 108 -9.56 6.26 3.32
C ALA A 108 -10.74 6.31 4.29
N ARG A 109 -11.16 7.51 4.70
CA ARG A 109 -12.35 7.74 5.54
C ARG A 109 -13.62 7.99 4.73
N GLY A 110 -13.48 8.12 3.41
CA GLY A 110 -14.54 8.51 2.50
C GLY A 110 -15.50 7.39 2.11
N PRO A 111 -16.58 7.74 1.40
CA PRO A 111 -17.57 6.77 0.94
C PRO A 111 -17.00 5.74 -0.03
N VAL A 112 -15.98 6.11 -0.82
CA VAL A 112 -15.32 5.21 -1.79
C VAL A 112 -14.67 4.01 -1.09
N ASN A 113 -13.83 4.25 -0.07
CA ASN A 113 -13.20 3.16 0.66
C ASN A 113 -14.22 2.33 1.45
N LYS A 114 -15.29 2.97 1.95
CA LYS A 114 -16.40 2.25 2.60
C LYS A 114 -17.08 1.28 1.64
N GLU A 115 -17.29 1.69 0.39
CA GLU A 115 -17.90 0.86 -0.64
C GLU A 115 -16.96 -0.28 -1.09
N ILE A 116 -15.67 0.00 -1.27
CA ILE A 116 -14.64 -1.02 -1.55
C ILE A 116 -14.67 -2.12 -0.46
N LYS A 117 -14.72 -1.72 0.81
CA LYS A 117 -14.80 -2.67 1.94
C LYS A 117 -16.10 -3.48 1.93
N ARG A 118 -17.24 -2.85 1.60
CA ARG A 118 -18.52 -3.56 1.48
C ARG A 118 -18.45 -4.64 0.41
N VAL A 119 -18.01 -4.30 -0.81
CA VAL A 119 -17.91 -5.25 -1.93
C VAL A 119 -16.92 -6.38 -1.64
N ALA A 120 -15.78 -6.07 -1.01
CA ALA A 120 -14.80 -7.08 -0.64
C ALA A 120 -15.34 -8.10 0.39
N LEU A 121 -16.25 -7.68 1.27
CA LEU A 121 -16.88 -8.53 2.28
C LEU A 121 -18.12 -9.27 1.75
N ASP A 122 -18.91 -8.66 0.87
CA ASP A 122 -20.10 -9.29 0.26
C ASP A 122 -19.74 -10.51 -0.60
N GLY A 123 -18.54 -10.51 -1.22
CA GLY A 123 -18.05 -11.66 -1.98
C GLY A 123 -17.65 -12.89 -1.16
N VAL A 124 -17.77 -12.86 0.17
CA VAL A 124 -17.47 -14.00 1.06
C VAL A 124 -18.65 -14.97 1.17
N GLU A 125 -19.89 -14.52 0.93
CA GLU A 125 -21.07 -15.39 0.99
C GLU A 125 -21.26 -16.26 -0.26
N ASP A 126 -20.83 -15.78 -1.44
CA ASP A 126 -20.93 -16.47 -2.74
C ASP A 126 -19.58 -17.00 -3.27
N ALA A 127 -18.52 -16.98 -2.47
CA ALA A 127 -17.22 -17.51 -2.86
C ALA A 127 -17.30 -19.03 -3.04
N THR A 128 -17.47 -19.46 -4.29
CA THR A 128 -17.22 -20.83 -4.72
C THR A 128 -15.82 -21.20 -4.24
N ASP A 129 -15.71 -22.27 -3.46
CA ASP A 129 -14.47 -22.72 -2.85
C ASP A 129 -13.50 -23.23 -3.93
N TYR A 130 -12.65 -22.35 -4.44
CA TYR A 130 -11.64 -22.67 -5.45
C TYR A 130 -10.42 -23.40 -4.88
N LEU A 131 -10.42 -23.77 -3.59
CA LEU A 131 -9.35 -24.52 -2.95
C LEU A 131 -9.65 -26.02 -2.84
N ASN A 132 -10.84 -26.46 -3.29
CA ASN A 132 -11.18 -27.87 -3.47
C ASN A 132 -11.11 -28.25 -4.95
N GLY A 133 -9.89 -28.55 -5.43
CA GLY A 133 -9.61 -29.11 -6.75
C GLY A 133 -8.36 -29.98 -6.69
#